data_AF-A0AAD6YTY1-F1
#
_entry.id   AF-A0AAD6YTY1-F1
#
_cell.length_a   1.000
_cell.length_b   1.000
_cell.length_c   1.000
_cell.angle_alpha   90.00
_cell.angle_beta   90.00
_cell.angle_gamma   90.00
#
_symmetry.space_group_name_H-M   'P 1'
#
loop_
_entity.id
_entity.type
_entity.pdbx_description
1 polymer ?
#
loop_
_entity_poly.entity_id
_entity_poly.type
_entity_poly.pdbx_seq_one_letter_code
_entity_poly.pdbx_strand_id
1 'polypeptide(L)'
;MGDFGFSEVKLTDEEWDKYLAHKRRWCTLQPLIESRGYRLPKECNPDRVSAWNERPKGYVQGPQYPHLVEGTRISDNRPVMLKFSRADLWEATIFEHLASIPDQDNHTIPLYDVITPPDDPTSETQWYIVVTPRLNDCRNSHLDKLSDFVNFLTQVLEVGTASLFGLLRIYYFFLF
;
A
#
# COMPACT_ATOMS: atom_id res chain seq x y z
N MET A 1 -1.61 8.20 17.61
CA MET A 1 -0.96 8.18 16.30
C MET A 1 -0.30 6.82 16.20
N GLY A 2 -1.03 5.84 15.67
CA GLY A 2 -0.59 4.44 15.67
C GLY A 2 0.54 4.26 14.67
N ASP A 3 1.66 3.77 15.17
CA ASP A 3 2.86 3.48 14.40
C ASP A 3 2.57 2.32 13.44
N PHE A 4 2.78 2.52 12.14
CA PHE A 4 2.65 1.43 11.16
C PHE A 4 3.83 0.48 11.31
N GLY A 5 3.78 -0.39 12.33
CA GLY A 5 4.59 -1.63 12.38
C GLY A 5 6.08 -1.48 12.08
N PHE A 6 6.67 -0.31 12.34
CA PHE A 6 8.09 -0.08 12.10
C PHE A 6 8.85 -0.69 13.26
N SER A 7 9.24 -1.95 13.12
CA SER A 7 10.18 -2.56 14.06
C SER A 7 11.60 -2.06 13.74
N GLU A 8 12.37 -1.76 14.78
CA GLU A 8 13.80 -1.54 14.65
C GLU A 8 14.45 -2.87 14.24
N VAL A 9 14.75 -3.03 12.94
CA VAL A 9 15.39 -4.23 12.41
C VAL A 9 16.81 -3.89 11.96
N LYS A 10 17.78 -4.76 12.31
CA LYS A 10 19.09 -4.77 11.66
C LYS A 10 18.96 -5.58 10.38
N LEU A 11 18.78 -4.89 9.25
CA LEU A 11 18.78 -5.51 7.93
C LEU A 11 20.19 -6.04 7.61
N THR A 12 20.28 -7.22 7.03
CA THR A 12 21.49 -7.71 6.34
C THR A 12 21.83 -6.81 5.14
N ASP A 13 23.03 -6.93 4.59
CA ASP A 13 23.42 -6.12 3.42
C ASP A 13 22.51 -6.41 2.20
N GLU A 14 22.13 -7.67 2.00
CA GLU A 14 21.20 -8.05 0.93
C GLU A 14 19.80 -7.46 1.13
N GLU A 15 19.28 -7.46 2.36
CA GLU A 15 17.98 -6.85 2.67
C GLU A 15 18.02 -5.32 2.56
N TRP A 16 19.16 -4.70 2.89
CA TRP A 16 19.39 -3.28 2.70
C TRP A 16 19.39 -2.89 1.22
N ASP A 17 20.07 -3.67 0.37
CA ASP A 17 20.10 -3.44 -1.07
C ASP A 17 18.70 -3.59 -1.70
N LYS A 18 17.94 -4.62 -1.28
CA LYS A 18 16.53 -4.79 -1.67
C LYS A 18 15.67 -3.62 -1.23
N TYR A 19 15.80 -3.19 0.02
CA TYR A 19 15.10 -2.01 0.55
C TYR A 19 15.37 -0.76 -0.29
N LEU A 20 16.65 -0.49 -0.56
CA LEU A 20 17.05 0.64 -1.38
C LEU A 20 16.49 0.52 -2.79
N ALA A 21 16.58 -0.64 -3.44
CA ALA A 21 16.02 -0.84 -4.77
C ALA A 21 14.52 -0.48 -4.83
N HIS A 22 13.73 -0.93 -3.86
CA HIS A 22 12.31 -0.58 -3.76
C HIS A 22 12.07 0.90 -3.51
N LYS A 23 12.82 1.49 -2.57
CA LYS A 23 12.71 2.91 -2.26
C LYS A 23 13.06 3.78 -3.47
N ARG A 24 14.15 3.45 -4.17
CA ARG A 24 14.56 4.14 -5.41
C ARG A 24 13.46 4.05 -6.47
N ARG A 25 12.85 2.87 -6.63
CA ARG A 25 11.73 2.68 -7.56
C ARG A 25 10.57 3.64 -7.28
N TRP A 26 10.14 3.77 -6.03
CA TRP A 26 9.10 4.74 -5.65
C TRP A 26 9.48 6.19 -5.98
N CYS A 27 10.72 6.58 -5.66
CA CYS A 27 11.20 7.95 -5.91
C CYS A 27 11.28 8.28 -7.40
N THR A 28 11.72 7.33 -8.22
CA THR A 28 11.78 7.49 -9.67
C THR A 28 10.39 7.73 -10.26
N LEU A 29 9.35 7.13 -9.67
CA LEU A 29 7.96 7.31 -10.11
C LEU A 29 7.26 8.53 -9.51
N GLN A 30 7.92 9.29 -8.61
CA GLN A 30 7.33 10.48 -7.99
C GLN A 30 6.74 11.47 -9.02
N PRO A 31 7.42 11.83 -10.13
CA PRO A 31 6.86 12.77 -11.11
C PRO A 31 5.57 12.26 -11.76
N LEU A 32 5.50 10.95 -12.06
CA LEU A 32 4.29 10.32 -12.61
C LEU A 32 3.16 10.34 -11.59
N ILE A 33 3.44 9.93 -10.36
CA ILE A 33 2.47 9.91 -9.26
C ILE A 33 1.93 11.31 -8.97
N GLU A 34 2.80 12.33 -9.01
CA GLU A 34 2.42 13.74 -8.83
C GLU A 34 1.58 14.29 -9.98
N SER A 35 1.89 13.93 -11.22
CA SER A 35 1.04 14.26 -12.38
C SER A 35 -0.37 13.66 -12.29
N ARG A 36 -0.54 12.57 -11.52
CA ARG A 36 -1.86 11.95 -11.24
C ARG A 36 -2.55 12.54 -10.02
N GLY A 37 -1.96 13.54 -9.36
CA GLY A 37 -2.56 14.23 -8.22
C GLY A 37 -2.22 13.63 -6.86
N TYR A 38 -1.13 12.85 -6.75
CA TYR A 38 -0.68 12.25 -5.50
C TYR A 38 0.76 12.62 -5.18
N ARG A 39 1.11 12.81 -3.90
CA ARG A 39 2.44 13.20 -3.47
C ARG A 39 3.02 12.15 -2.54
N LEU A 40 4.20 11.62 -2.83
CA LEU A 40 4.93 10.75 -1.90
C LEU A 40 5.61 11.57 -0.79
N PRO A 41 6.15 10.91 0.26
CA PRO A 41 6.85 11.58 1.34
C PRO A 41 8.08 12.34 0.81
N LYS A 42 8.53 13.37 1.53
CA LYS A 42 9.64 14.24 1.09
C LYS A 42 10.96 13.48 0.92
N GLU A 43 11.08 12.35 1.59
CA GLU A 43 12.18 11.41 1.46
C GLU A 43 12.23 10.81 0.06
N CYS A 44 11.10 10.70 -0.63
CA CYS A 44 11.01 10.24 -2.01
C CYS A 44 11.36 11.33 -3.04
N ASN A 45 12.44 12.07 -2.79
CA ASN A 45 12.95 13.06 -3.74
C ASN A 45 13.89 12.37 -4.75
N PRO A 46 13.57 12.36 -6.05
CA PRO A 46 14.39 11.72 -7.09
C PRO A 46 15.84 12.26 -7.12
N ASP A 47 16.06 13.53 -6.77
CA ASP A 47 17.40 14.15 -6.76
C ASP A 47 18.27 13.65 -5.60
N ARG A 48 17.67 13.02 -4.57
CA ARG A 48 18.38 12.49 -3.39
C ARG A 48 18.65 10.98 -3.46
N VAL A 49 18.12 10.30 -4.47
CA VAL A 49 18.22 8.84 -4.68
C VAL A 49 19.67 8.37 -4.81
N SER A 50 20.53 9.21 -5.41
CA SER A 50 21.96 8.97 -5.62
C SER A 50 22.78 9.07 -4.33
N ALA A 51 22.26 9.72 -3.28
CA ALA A 51 22.95 9.89 -2.00
C ALA A 51 22.75 8.70 -1.04
N TRP A 52 21.94 7.70 -1.41
CA TRP A 52 21.61 6.55 -0.54
C TRP A 52 22.62 5.40 -0.61
N ASN A 53 23.90 5.70 -0.85
CA ASN A 53 24.93 4.68 -0.94
C ASN A 53 25.51 4.30 0.43
N GLU A 54 25.23 5.10 1.45
CA GLU A 54 25.72 4.86 2.81
C GLU A 54 24.64 4.21 3.67
N ARG A 55 24.95 3.02 4.17
CA ARG A 55 24.12 2.34 5.16
C ARG A 55 24.13 3.16 6.46
N PRO A 56 22.96 3.54 7.01
CA PRO A 56 22.90 4.17 8.32
C PRO A 56 23.59 3.30 9.36
N LYS A 57 24.45 3.90 10.18
CA LYS A 57 24.99 3.21 11.37
C LYS A 57 23.89 3.17 12.44
N GLY A 58 22.98 2.21 12.34
CA GLY A 58 21.87 2.07 13.29
C GLY A 58 20.76 1.16 12.80
N TYR A 59 19.70 1.05 13.62
CA TYR A 59 18.45 0.45 13.21
C TYR A 59 17.78 1.32 12.15
N VAL A 60 17.20 0.68 11.14
CA VAL A 60 16.36 1.35 10.17
C VAL A 60 14.94 0.93 10.46
N GLN A 61 14.00 1.88 10.43
CA GLN A 61 12.59 1.53 10.27
C GLN A 61 12.44 0.89 8.88
N GLY A 62 12.57 -0.43 8.85
CA GLY A 62 12.36 -1.21 7.64
C GLY A 62 10.89 -1.11 7.24
N PRO A 63 10.57 -1.02 5.93
CA PRO A 63 9.20 -1.10 5.51
C PRO A 63 8.77 -2.55 5.79
N GLN A 64 7.73 -2.71 6.60
CA GLN A 64 7.12 -4.02 6.78
C GLN A 64 6.68 -4.59 5.41
N TYR A 65 6.39 -3.71 4.44
CA TYR A 65 5.97 -4.03 3.08
C TYR A 65 6.64 -3.10 2.05
N PRO A 66 7.70 -3.53 1.35
CA PRO A 66 8.44 -2.66 0.41
C PRO A 66 7.65 -2.27 -0.84
N HIS A 67 6.58 -3.02 -1.13
CA HIS A 67 5.66 -2.76 -2.23
C HIS A 67 4.53 -1.77 -1.84
N LEU A 68 4.55 -1.22 -0.62
CA LEU A 68 3.64 -0.18 -0.15
C LEU A 68 4.40 1.12 0.15
N VAL A 69 3.73 2.26 -0.07
CA VAL A 69 4.20 3.56 0.39
C VAL A 69 3.01 4.45 0.76
N GLU A 70 3.16 5.21 1.84
CA GLU A 70 2.21 6.27 2.19
C GLU A 70 2.35 7.44 1.21
N GLY A 71 1.24 8.08 0.88
CA GLY A 71 1.24 9.32 0.12
C GLY A 71 0.16 10.27 0.59
N THR A 72 0.01 11.39 -0.12
CA THR A 72 -1.02 12.40 0.12
C THR A 72 -1.71 12.74 -1.19
N ARG A 73 -3.04 12.66 -1.22
CA ARG A 73 -3.82 13.15 -2.35
C ARG A 73 -3.80 14.67 -2.36
N ILE A 74 -3.42 15.27 -3.49
CA ILE A 74 -3.16 16.72 -3.59
C ILE A 74 -4.45 17.52 -3.54
N SER A 75 -5.55 17.01 -4.11
CA SER A 75 -6.81 17.73 -4.22
C SER A 75 -7.45 18.10 -2.87
N ASP A 76 -7.25 17.27 -1.84
CA ASP A 76 -7.87 17.46 -0.52
C ASP A 76 -6.93 17.19 0.66
N ASN A 77 -5.64 17.01 0.39
CA ASN A 77 -4.59 16.78 1.37
C ASN A 77 -4.86 15.57 2.30
N ARG A 78 -5.61 14.56 1.83
CA ARG A 78 -5.87 13.34 2.61
C ARG A 78 -4.78 12.29 2.43
N PRO A 79 -4.45 11.53 3.49
CA PRO A 79 -3.48 10.45 3.39
C PRO A 79 -4.03 9.29 2.56
N VAL A 80 -3.16 8.72 1.72
CA VAL A 80 -3.45 7.57 0.85
C VAL A 80 -2.37 6.51 1.01
N MET A 81 -2.70 5.28 0.63
CA MET A 81 -1.74 4.19 0.45
C MET A 81 -1.59 3.88 -1.02
N LEU A 82 -0.34 3.78 -1.47
CA LEU A 82 0.01 3.36 -2.82
C LEU A 82 0.66 1.98 -2.74
N LYS A 83 0.19 1.07 -3.59
CA LYS A 83 0.64 -0.33 -3.63
C LYS A 83 1.11 -0.71 -5.02
N PHE A 84 2.30 -1.29 -5.14
CA PHE A 84 2.66 -2.04 -6.33
C PHE A 84 1.90 -3.35 -6.40
N SER A 85 1.15 -3.53 -7.47
CA SER A 85 0.42 -4.75 -7.82
C SER A 85 0.98 -5.31 -9.11
N ARG A 86 1.12 -6.63 -9.21
CA ARG A 86 1.49 -7.26 -10.48
C ARG A 86 0.27 -7.32 -11.40
N ALA A 87 0.48 -7.15 -12.69
CA ALA A 87 -0.59 -7.20 -13.69
C ALA A 87 -1.12 -8.62 -13.92
N ASP A 88 -0.28 -9.63 -13.80
CA ASP A 88 -0.61 -11.03 -14.07
C ASP A 88 -1.46 -11.68 -12.97
N LEU A 89 -1.59 -11.04 -11.81
CA LEU A 89 -2.34 -11.57 -10.66
C LEU A 89 -3.82 -11.15 -10.64
N TRP A 90 -4.30 -10.41 -11.65
CA TRP A 90 -5.67 -9.88 -11.73
C TRP A 90 -6.10 -9.04 -10.51
N GLU A 91 -5.18 -8.70 -9.62
CA GLU A 91 -5.47 -8.08 -8.33
C GLU A 91 -6.13 -6.71 -8.53
N ALA A 92 -5.55 -5.86 -9.38
CA ALA A 92 -6.14 -4.56 -9.72
C ALA A 92 -7.55 -4.70 -10.34
N THR A 93 -7.75 -5.70 -11.22
CA THR A 93 -9.05 -5.96 -11.88
C THR A 93 -10.11 -6.46 -10.90
N ILE A 94 -9.75 -7.40 -10.02
CA ILE A 94 -10.65 -7.89 -8.96
C ILE A 94 -11.02 -6.73 -8.03
N PHE A 95 -10.03 -5.91 -7.67
CA PHE A 95 -10.23 -4.81 -6.75
C PHE A 95 -11.11 -3.70 -7.34
N GLU A 96 -10.89 -3.35 -8.60
CA GLU A 96 -11.75 -2.43 -9.35
C GLU A 96 -13.18 -2.96 -9.45
N HIS A 97 -13.35 -4.25 -9.77
CA HIS A 97 -14.67 -4.87 -9.81
C HIS A 97 -15.39 -4.78 -8.46
N LEU A 98 -14.74 -5.20 -7.36
CA LEU A 98 -15.34 -5.17 -6.03
C LEU A 98 -15.66 -3.74 -5.56
N ALA A 99 -14.79 -2.77 -5.86
CA ALA A 99 -15.02 -1.37 -5.52
C ALA A 99 -16.16 -0.74 -6.35
N SER A 100 -16.47 -1.31 -7.53
CA SER A 100 -17.53 -0.80 -8.41
C SER A 100 -18.94 -1.28 -8.05
N ILE A 101 -19.08 -2.28 -7.17
CA ILE A 101 -20.38 -2.85 -6.80
C ILE A 101 -21.18 -1.80 -5.99
N PRO A 102 -22.33 -1.32 -6.52
CA PRO A 102 -23.15 -0.32 -5.86
C PRO A 102 -24.06 -0.97 -4.82
N ASP A 103 -23.48 -1.33 -3.68
CA ASP A 103 -24.15 -1.95 -2.55
C ASP A 103 -23.83 -1.15 -1.27
N GLN A 104 -24.87 -0.85 -0.48
CA GLN A 104 -24.72 -0.09 0.77
C GLN A 104 -23.95 -0.87 1.83
N ASP A 105 -23.95 -2.20 1.71
CA ASP A 105 -23.24 -3.12 2.60
C ASP A 105 -21.87 -3.53 2.04
N ASN A 106 -21.41 -2.86 0.96
CA ASN A 106 -20.08 -3.10 0.40
C ASN A 106 -19.00 -2.45 1.27
N HIS A 107 -18.38 -3.25 2.12
CA HIS A 107 -17.24 -2.83 2.95
C HIS A 107 -15.88 -3.02 2.27
N THR A 108 -15.84 -3.16 0.93
CA THR A 108 -14.58 -3.19 0.18
C THR A 108 -13.86 -1.86 0.28
N ILE A 109 -12.52 -1.91 0.39
CA ILE A 109 -11.68 -0.72 0.39
C ILE A 109 -11.93 0.08 -0.90
N PRO A 110 -12.27 1.38 -0.81
CA PRO A 110 -12.45 2.21 -1.99
C PRO A 110 -11.17 2.27 -2.85
N LEU A 111 -11.32 2.15 -4.16
CA LEU A 111 -10.26 2.37 -5.13
C LEU A 111 -10.28 3.84 -5.59
N TYR A 112 -9.18 4.56 -5.42
CA TYR A 112 -9.07 5.96 -5.85
C TYR A 112 -8.49 6.12 -7.25
N ASP A 113 -7.44 5.36 -7.59
CA ASP A 113 -6.82 5.37 -8.92
C ASP A 113 -6.02 4.09 -9.16
N VAL A 114 -5.79 3.77 -10.43
CA VAL A 114 -4.83 2.78 -10.90
C VAL A 114 -3.87 3.46 -11.86
N ILE A 115 -2.61 3.61 -11.44
CA ILE A 115 -1.57 4.25 -12.22
C ILE A 115 -0.72 3.17 -12.88
N THR A 116 -0.53 3.28 -14.18
CA THR A 116 0.35 2.39 -14.95
C THR A 116 1.72 3.03 -15.08
N PRO A 117 2.76 2.53 -14.39
CA PRO A 117 4.14 2.94 -14.63
C PRO A 117 4.58 2.59 -16.06
N PRO A 118 5.61 3.25 -16.60
CA PRO A 118 6.21 2.85 -17.85
C PRO A 118 6.69 1.40 -17.78
N ASP A 119 6.61 0.69 -18.90
CA ASP A 119 7.13 -0.67 -19.02
C ASP A 119 8.64 -0.65 -18.67
N ASP A 120 9.03 -1.54 -17.77
CA ASP A 120 10.43 -1.76 -17.46
C ASP A 120 10.95 -2.82 -18.45
N PRO A 121 11.83 -2.45 -19.41
CA PRO A 121 12.33 -3.40 -20.41
C PRO A 121 13.15 -4.53 -19.80
N THR A 122 13.57 -4.41 -18.53
CA THR A 122 14.28 -5.45 -17.79
C THR A 122 13.36 -6.35 -16.98
N SER A 123 12.08 -6.00 -16.87
CA SER A 123 11.09 -6.78 -16.10
C SER A 123 10.21 -7.61 -17.03
N GLU A 124 10.11 -8.90 -16.75
CA GLU A 124 9.18 -9.81 -17.45
C GLU A 124 7.72 -9.59 -17.04
N THR A 125 7.45 -8.74 -16.04
CA THR A 125 6.13 -8.54 -15.46
C THR A 125 5.76 -7.07 -15.45
N GLN A 126 4.58 -6.74 -16.00
CA GLN A 126 4.01 -5.39 -15.88
C GLN A 126 3.48 -5.15 -14.46
N TRP A 127 3.65 -3.93 -13.96
CA TRP A 127 3.18 -3.52 -12.65
C TRP A 127 2.14 -2.41 -12.76
N TYR A 128 1.26 -2.34 -11.76
CA TYR A 128 0.35 -1.22 -11.54
C TYR A 128 0.59 -0.63 -10.16
N ILE A 129 0.26 0.64 -9.98
CA ILE A 129 0.16 1.28 -8.68
C ILE A 129 -1.31 1.49 -8.36
N VAL A 130 -1.78 0.77 -7.34
CA VAL A 130 -3.14 0.89 -6.82
C VAL A 130 -3.14 1.93 -5.72
N VAL A 131 -4.05 2.91 -5.81
CA VAL A 131 -4.18 3.99 -4.82
C VAL A 131 -5.47 3.82 -4.02
N THR A 132 -5.34 3.82 -2.69
CA THR A 132 -6.45 3.61 -1.75
C THR A 132 -6.43 4.62 -0.61
N PRO A 133 -7.53 4.78 0.15
CA PRO A 133 -7.49 5.47 1.43
C PRO A 133 -6.46 4.82 2.36
N ARG A 134 -5.80 5.65 3.19
CA ARG A 134 -5.00 5.11 4.28
C ARG A 134 -5.92 4.50 5.35
N LEU A 135 -5.80 3.20 5.55
CA LEU A 135 -6.47 2.47 6.62
C LEU A 135 -5.51 2.16 7.77
N ASN A 136 -6.07 1.97 8.96
CA ASN A 136 -5.29 1.52 10.12
C ASN A 136 -5.11 0.00 10.09
N ASP A 137 -4.01 -0.49 10.66
CA ASP A 137 -3.77 -1.93 10.82
C ASP A 137 -4.87 -2.54 11.70
N CYS A 138 -5.53 -3.60 11.20
CA CYS A 138 -6.57 -4.30 11.95
C CYS A 138 -6.03 -4.97 13.22
N ARG A 139 -4.75 -5.36 13.26
CA ARG A 139 -4.09 -5.94 14.44
C ARG A 139 -3.86 -4.90 15.54
N ASN A 140 -3.82 -3.63 15.17
CA ASN A 140 -3.70 -2.49 16.08
C ASN A 140 -5.01 -1.70 16.15
N SER A 141 -6.11 -2.29 15.69
CA SER A 141 -7.43 -1.71 15.93
C SER A 141 -7.74 -1.87 17.41
N HIS A 142 -7.92 -0.74 18.08
CA HIS A 142 -8.33 -0.68 19.47
C HIS A 142 -9.78 -1.18 19.58
N LEU A 143 -9.98 -2.49 19.49
CA LEU A 143 -11.25 -3.16 19.77
C LEU A 143 -11.47 -3.17 21.29
N ASP A 144 -11.61 -1.98 21.86
CA ASP A 144 -11.63 -1.75 23.30
C ASP A 144 -12.95 -2.26 23.92
N LYS A 145 -14.01 -2.44 23.10
CA LYS A 145 -15.32 -2.93 23.52
C LYS A 145 -15.76 -4.15 22.71
N LEU A 146 -16.56 -5.02 23.35
CA LEU A 146 -17.22 -6.14 22.66
C LEU A 146 -18.07 -5.67 21.47
N SER A 147 -18.69 -4.49 21.56
CA SER A 147 -19.43 -3.88 20.44
C SER A 147 -18.56 -3.64 19.22
N ASP A 148 -17.30 -3.24 19.41
CA ASP A 148 -16.39 -2.92 18.32
C ASP A 148 -15.99 -4.21 17.59
N PHE A 149 -15.76 -5.29 18.35
CA PHE A 149 -15.51 -6.62 17.80
C PHE A 149 -16.72 -7.19 17.05
N VAL A 150 -17.92 -7.07 17.62
CA VAL A 150 -19.16 -7.52 16.95
C VAL A 150 -19.38 -6.73 15.66
N ASN A 151 -19.21 -5.40 15.69
CA ASN A 151 -19.33 -4.57 14.48
C ASN A 151 -18.31 -4.96 13.41
N PHE A 152 -17.05 -5.22 13.80
CA PHE A 152 -16.02 -5.70 12.89
C PHE A 152 -16.41 -7.04 12.26
N LEU A 153 -16.86 -8.01 13.04
CA LEU A 153 -17.30 -9.31 12.51
C LEU A 153 -18.53 -9.17 11.62
N THR A 154 -19.49 -8.33 11.99
CA THR A 154 -20.66 -8.04 11.16
C THR A 154 -20.24 -7.50 9.80
N GLN A 155 -19.36 -6.50 9.75
CA GLN A 155 -18.84 -5.96 8.48
C GLN A 155 -18.13 -7.05 7.65
N VAL A 156 -17.30 -7.90 8.28
CA VAL A 156 -16.62 -9.00 7.58
C VAL A 156 -17.62 -10.03 7.02
N LEU A 157 -18.70 -10.32 7.76
CA LEU A 157 -19.71 -11.32 7.38
C LEU A 157 -20.75 -10.79 6.40
N GLU A 158 -21.11 -9.51 6.45
CA GLU A 158 -22.01 -8.85 5.50
C GLU A 158 -21.45 -8.97 4.09
N VAL A 159 -20.14 -8.75 3.91
CA VAL A 159 -19.52 -9.01 2.61
C VAL A 159 -19.37 -10.50 2.28
N GLY A 160 -19.46 -11.36 3.31
CA GLY A 160 -19.29 -12.81 3.20
C GLY A 160 -20.40 -13.52 2.43
N THR A 161 -21.62 -12.99 2.34
CA THR A 161 -22.70 -13.70 1.62
C THR A 161 -22.57 -13.63 0.08
N ALA A 162 -21.73 -12.73 -0.46
CA ALA A 162 -21.44 -12.63 -1.89
C ALA A 162 -19.95 -12.81 -2.27
N SER A 163 -18.99 -12.71 -1.32
CA SER A 163 -17.55 -12.63 -1.67
C SER A 163 -16.58 -13.25 -0.65
N LEU A 164 -16.98 -14.35 0.01
CA LEU A 164 -16.23 -15.02 1.09
C LEU A 164 -14.79 -15.47 0.74
N PHE A 165 -14.42 -15.59 -0.55
CA PHE A 165 -13.04 -15.94 -0.95
C PHE A 165 -12.16 -14.74 -1.34
N GLY A 166 -12.73 -13.54 -1.54
CA GLY A 166 -11.99 -12.35 -1.99
C GLY A 166 -11.40 -11.53 -0.84
N LEU A 167 -12.18 -11.27 0.21
CA LEU A 167 -11.83 -10.25 1.22
C LEU A 167 -10.88 -10.71 2.32
N LEU A 168 -10.94 -11.97 2.73
CA LEU A 168 -9.90 -12.51 3.61
C LEU A 168 -8.54 -12.49 2.90
N ARG A 169 -8.53 -12.57 1.56
CA ARG A 169 -7.34 -12.32 0.75
C ARG A 169 -7.01 -10.83 0.69
N ILE A 170 -7.93 -9.92 0.40
CA ILE A 170 -7.63 -8.47 0.29
C ILE A 170 -7.10 -7.88 1.61
N TYR A 171 -7.67 -8.24 2.76
CA TYR A 171 -7.13 -7.82 4.06
C TYR A 171 -5.76 -8.45 4.38
N TYR A 172 -5.50 -9.69 3.95
CA TYR A 172 -4.16 -10.27 3.99
C TYR A 172 -3.22 -9.63 2.95
N PHE A 173 -3.70 -9.21 1.77
CA PHE A 173 -2.92 -8.66 0.66
C PHE A 173 -2.49 -7.21 0.92
N PHE A 174 -3.17 -6.46 1.80
CA PHE A 174 -2.70 -5.16 2.27
C PHE A 174 -1.75 -5.27 3.48
N LEU A 175 -1.61 -6.47 4.06
CA LEU A 175 -0.74 -6.80 5.19
C LEU A 175 0.36 -7.82 4.82
N PHE A 176 0.58 -8.16 3.55
CA PHE A 176 1.65 -9.05 3.09
C PHE A 176 2.19 -8.66 1.72
#